data_AF-A0A1H8Z4U1-F1
#
_entry.id   AF-A0A1H8Z4U1-F1
#
_cell.length_a   1.000
_cell.length_b   1.000
_cell.length_c   1.000
_cell.angle_alpha   90.00
_cell.angle_beta   90.00
_cell.angle_gamma   90.00
#
_symmetry.space_group_name_H-M   'P 1'
#
loop_
_entity.id
_entity.type
_entity.pdbx_description
1 polymer ?
#
loop_
_entity_poly.entity_id
_entity_poly.type
_entity_poly.pdbx_seq_one_letter_code
_entity_poly.pdbx_strand_id
1 'polypeptide(L)'
;MNYGYYSSVALVSSVVVYLLAFFAHAAEWASARRIGVAEPAVERELVTAGARSSASGSGSASTGVREPLVAGPDDELADRRIEQFGRIGVMLTVIGFALSVIGVVGRGLAADRGPWGNMYEFTTTALVCVVAAYLLMVWRAGLGWLGLPVTLLATVANGLAVTVFYVAVAPLVPALHSVWFLIHITAASISAAAFNVGGLLSILYIVKKRAEDKGEVRGYLARIPSSRRIDLITYRFHAFAFPLWTFTVAAGAIWAEYAWGRYWGWDPKETWALVTWVIYACYLHARSTAGWRGTKAAVIAIVGLASFWFNFIGVNLLVSGLHSYAGV
;
A
#
# COMPACT_ATOMS: atom_id res chain seq x y z
N MET A 1 23.89 26.11 7.68
CA MET A 1 23.61 25.35 6.42
C MET A 1 22.22 25.71 5.94
N ASN A 2 21.97 25.81 4.63
CA ASN A 2 20.63 26.09 4.10
C ASN A 2 19.80 24.78 4.05
N TYR A 3 19.38 24.30 5.23
CA TYR A 3 18.65 23.03 5.37
C TYR A 3 17.34 23.01 4.57
N GLY A 4 16.65 24.16 4.45
CA GLY A 4 15.42 24.28 3.67
C GLY A 4 15.63 24.02 2.18
N TYR A 5 16.70 24.57 1.60
CA TYR A 5 17.06 24.31 0.20
C TYR A 5 17.38 22.83 -0.05
N TYR A 6 18.26 22.23 0.76
CA TYR A 6 18.63 20.82 0.62
C TYR A 6 17.45 19.88 0.83
N SER A 7 16.54 20.21 1.76
CA SER A 7 15.28 19.51 1.97
C SER A 7 14.44 19.48 0.68
N SER A 8 14.21 20.65 0.07
CA SER A 8 13.40 20.75 -1.14
C SER A 8 14.03 19.98 -2.31
N VAL A 9 15.35 20.12 -2.50
CA VAL A 9 16.07 19.37 -3.55
C VAL A 9 15.96 17.87 -3.31
N ALA A 10 16.18 17.39 -2.09
CA ALA A 10 16.08 15.96 -1.77
C ALA A 10 14.67 15.41 -2.03
N LEU A 11 13.61 16.15 -1.67
CA LEU A 11 12.22 15.73 -1.91
C LEU A 11 11.88 15.71 -3.39
N VAL A 12 12.27 16.72 -4.17
CA VAL A 12 12.08 16.73 -5.63
C VAL A 12 12.85 15.59 -6.29
N SER A 13 14.12 15.37 -5.91
CA SER A 13 14.91 14.24 -6.41
C SER A 13 14.28 12.89 -6.06
N SER A 14 13.68 12.75 -4.87
CA SER A 14 13.01 11.51 -4.48
C SER A 14 11.84 11.17 -5.41
N VAL A 15 11.08 12.16 -5.91
CA VAL A 15 9.99 11.94 -6.87
C VAL A 15 10.52 11.32 -8.16
N VAL A 16 11.60 11.88 -8.70
CA VAL A 16 12.22 11.36 -9.93
C VAL A 16 12.71 9.93 -9.72
N VAL A 17 13.36 9.66 -8.58
CA VAL A 17 13.85 8.32 -8.27
C VAL A 17 12.71 7.31 -8.08
N TYR A 18 11.61 7.68 -7.41
CA TYR A 18 10.43 6.82 -7.31
C TYR A 18 9.77 6.57 -8.68
N LEU A 19 9.76 7.56 -9.57
CA LEU A 19 9.25 7.39 -10.92
C LEU A 19 10.10 6.38 -11.71
N LEU A 20 11.42 6.45 -11.58
CA LEU A 20 12.33 5.45 -12.17
C LEU A 20 12.11 4.06 -11.55
N ALA A 21 11.91 3.98 -10.24
CA ALA A 21 11.59 2.73 -9.55
C ALA A 21 10.25 2.14 -10.05
N PHE A 22 9.24 2.98 -10.26
CA PHE A 22 7.96 2.60 -10.85
C PHE A 22 8.14 2.03 -12.25
N PHE A 23 8.91 2.68 -13.12
CA PHE A 23 9.18 2.15 -14.46
C PHE A 23 9.97 0.84 -14.44
N ALA A 24 10.91 0.67 -13.51
CA ALA A 24 11.62 -0.58 -13.33
C ALA A 24 10.67 -1.72 -12.92
N HIS A 25 9.76 -1.48 -11.96
CA HIS A 25 8.73 -2.47 -11.60
C HIS A 25 7.71 -2.69 -12.73
N ALA A 26 7.39 -1.67 -13.52
CA ALA A 26 6.53 -1.85 -14.70
C ALA A 26 7.22 -2.72 -15.76
N ALA A 27 8.53 -2.54 -15.96
CA ALA A 27 9.35 -3.37 -16.86
C ALA A 27 9.48 -4.81 -16.34
N GLU A 28 9.61 -5.02 -15.02
CA GLU A 28 9.54 -6.32 -14.37
C GLU A 28 8.21 -7.03 -14.70
N TRP A 29 7.09 -6.35 -14.49
CA TRP A 29 5.75 -6.88 -14.78
C TRP A 29 5.53 -7.14 -16.27
N ALA A 30 6.05 -6.27 -17.14
CA ALA A 30 5.97 -6.41 -18.59
C ALA A 30 6.80 -7.61 -19.09
N SER A 31 8.00 -7.79 -18.54
CA SER A 31 8.91 -8.91 -18.88
C SER A 31 8.30 -10.26 -18.49
N ALA A 32 7.53 -10.29 -17.40
CA ALA A 32 6.85 -11.48 -16.96
C ALA A 32 5.61 -11.86 -17.80
N ARG A 33 5.10 -11.02 -18.71
CA ARG A 33 3.85 -11.28 -19.46
C ARG A 33 3.86 -12.59 -20.28
N ARG A 34 5.04 -13.08 -20.66
CA ARG A 34 5.20 -14.29 -21.48
C ARG A 34 5.21 -15.59 -20.68
N ILE A 35 5.29 -15.51 -19.35
CA ILE A 35 5.28 -16.69 -18.49
C ILE A 35 3.85 -17.24 -18.42
N GLY A 36 3.60 -18.32 -19.16
CA GLY A 36 2.42 -19.15 -19.01
C GLY A 36 2.50 -19.98 -17.73
N VAL A 37 1.37 -20.21 -17.07
CA VAL A 37 1.30 -21.16 -15.96
C VAL A 37 1.50 -22.56 -16.53
N ALA A 38 2.51 -23.27 -16.03
CA ALA A 38 2.52 -24.72 -16.10
C ALA A 38 1.24 -25.20 -15.42
N GLU A 39 0.36 -25.88 -16.16
CA GLU A 39 -0.93 -26.33 -15.65
C GLU A 39 -0.74 -26.96 -14.26
N PRO A 40 -1.54 -26.60 -13.25
CA PRO A 40 -1.55 -27.37 -12.03
C PRO A 40 -1.83 -28.81 -12.46
N ALA A 41 -0.97 -29.74 -12.06
CA ALA A 41 -1.24 -31.15 -12.20
C ALA A 41 -2.54 -31.41 -11.43
N VAL A 42 -3.67 -31.35 -12.14
CA VAL A 42 -4.92 -31.91 -11.67
C VAL A 42 -4.62 -33.39 -11.67
N GLU A 43 -4.18 -33.88 -10.51
CA GLU A 43 -4.22 -35.29 -10.18
C GLU A 43 -5.71 -35.66 -10.24
N ARG A 44 -6.17 -35.98 -11.45
CA ARG A 44 -7.48 -36.59 -11.67
C ARG A 44 -7.34 -37.98 -11.09
N GLU A 45 -7.60 -38.09 -9.80
CA GLU A 45 -7.86 -39.37 -9.16
C GLU A 45 -9.04 -39.99 -9.92
N LEU A 46 -8.73 -40.98 -10.77
CA LEU A 46 -9.73 -41.74 -11.50
C LEU A 46 -10.47 -42.58 -10.47
N VAL A 47 -11.57 -42.06 -9.95
CA VAL A 47 -12.50 -42.85 -9.15
C VAL A 47 -13.17 -43.85 -10.09
N THR A 48 -12.78 -45.12 -9.98
CA THR A 48 -13.43 -46.21 -10.72
C THR A 48 -14.86 -46.39 -10.21
N ALA A 49 -15.82 -45.79 -10.91
CA ALA A 49 -17.23 -46.06 -10.74
C ALA A 49 -17.64 -47.31 -11.55
N GLY A 50 -17.58 -48.47 -10.90
CA GLY A 50 -18.46 -49.61 -11.21
C GLY A 50 -17.90 -50.74 -12.10
N ALA A 51 -18.38 -51.94 -11.76
CA ALA A 51 -18.44 -53.19 -12.53
C ALA A 51 -17.32 -54.23 -12.35
N ARG A 52 -17.72 -55.36 -11.74
CA ARG A 52 -17.09 -56.68 -11.85
C ARG A 52 -16.99 -57.10 -13.33
N SER A 53 -15.83 -57.60 -13.76
CA SER A 53 -15.70 -58.79 -14.61
C SER A 53 -14.22 -59.03 -14.95
N SER A 54 -13.83 -60.30 -14.88
CA SER A 54 -12.54 -60.90 -15.21
C SER A 54 -11.96 -60.51 -16.57
N ALA A 55 -10.64 -60.32 -16.63
CA ALA A 55 -9.75 -60.99 -17.59
C ALA A 55 -8.28 -60.62 -17.34
N SER A 56 -7.43 -61.63 -17.31
CA SER A 56 -5.97 -61.55 -17.32
C SER A 56 -5.45 -60.84 -18.58
N GLY A 57 -4.58 -59.85 -18.42
CA GLY A 57 -3.84 -59.24 -19.51
C GLY A 57 -2.69 -58.41 -18.97
N SER A 58 -1.47 -58.92 -19.14
CA SER A 58 -0.22 -58.24 -18.82
C SER A 58 -0.08 -56.95 -19.64
N GLY A 59 -0.20 -55.80 -18.99
CA GLY A 59 0.16 -54.51 -19.54
C GLY A 59 1.02 -53.77 -18.54
N SER A 60 2.33 -53.70 -18.81
CA SER A 60 3.28 -52.83 -18.12
C SER A 60 2.78 -51.39 -18.21
N ALA A 61 2.14 -50.89 -17.16
CA ALA A 61 1.84 -49.48 -17.01
C ALA A 61 3.16 -48.74 -16.80
N SER A 62 3.66 -48.11 -17.87
CA SER A 62 4.70 -47.11 -17.76
C SER A 62 4.13 -45.95 -16.94
N THR A 63 4.57 -45.84 -15.69
CA THR A 63 4.49 -44.60 -14.93
C THR A 63 5.30 -43.56 -15.68
N GLY A 64 4.62 -42.80 -16.55
CA GLY A 64 5.18 -41.63 -17.19
C GLY A 64 5.51 -40.59 -16.14
N VAL A 65 6.70 -40.70 -15.55
CA VAL A 65 7.36 -39.57 -14.90
C VAL A 65 7.58 -38.56 -16.01
N ARG A 66 6.68 -37.58 -16.11
CA ARG A 66 6.83 -36.46 -17.03
C ARG A 66 8.07 -35.71 -16.56
N GLU A 67 9.17 -35.83 -17.29
CA GLU A 67 10.39 -35.07 -17.01
C GLU A 67 10.01 -33.58 -16.86
N PRO A 68 10.59 -32.87 -15.87
CA PRO A 68 10.37 -31.44 -15.76
C PRO A 68 10.80 -30.81 -17.09
N LEU A 69 9.88 -30.11 -17.76
CA LEU A 69 10.16 -29.32 -18.95
C LEU A 69 11.39 -28.46 -18.66
N VAL A 70 12.53 -28.83 -19.24
CA VAL A 70 13.77 -28.07 -19.14
C VAL A 70 13.48 -26.70 -19.74
N ALA A 71 13.57 -25.66 -18.91
CA ALA A 71 13.32 -24.28 -19.33
C ALA A 71 14.22 -23.95 -20.54
N GLY A 72 13.64 -23.39 -21.60
CA GLY A 72 14.41 -23.02 -22.78
C GLY A 72 15.37 -21.85 -22.47
N PRO A 73 16.39 -21.61 -23.32
CA PRO A 73 17.27 -20.43 -23.18
C PRO A 73 16.52 -19.10 -23.10
N ASP A 74 15.37 -19.01 -23.79
CA ASP A 74 14.50 -17.83 -23.78
C ASP A 74 13.76 -17.64 -22.44
N ASP A 75 13.44 -18.73 -21.75
CA ASP A 75 12.80 -18.69 -20.43
C ASP A 75 13.80 -18.25 -19.35
N GLU A 76 15.04 -18.76 -19.41
CA GLU A 76 16.12 -18.30 -18.52
C GLU A 76 16.43 -16.81 -18.69
N LEU A 77 16.46 -16.32 -19.93
CA LEU A 77 16.68 -14.90 -20.22
C LEU A 77 15.54 -14.03 -19.71
N ALA A 78 14.29 -14.49 -19.83
CA ALA A 78 13.13 -13.80 -19.27
C ALA A 78 13.19 -13.74 -17.74
N ASP A 79 13.57 -14.84 -17.09
CA ASP A 79 13.71 -14.91 -15.63
C ASP A 79 14.79 -13.97 -15.11
N ARG A 80 15.96 -13.95 -15.76
CA ARG A 80 17.05 -13.02 -15.43
C ARG A 80 16.61 -11.57 -15.57
N ARG A 81 15.87 -11.22 -16.64
CA ARG A 81 15.35 -9.85 -16.83
C ARG A 81 14.36 -9.45 -15.75
N ILE A 82 13.45 -10.34 -15.36
CA ILE A 82 12.47 -10.08 -14.29
C ILE A 82 13.21 -9.82 -12.98
N GLU A 83 14.17 -10.68 -12.62
CA GLU A 83 14.96 -10.49 -11.40
C GLU A 83 15.77 -9.20 -11.43
N GLN A 84 16.42 -8.89 -12.56
CA GLN A 84 17.17 -7.65 -12.75
C GLN A 84 16.29 -6.41 -12.56
N PHE A 85 15.15 -6.34 -13.25
CA PHE A 85 14.24 -5.20 -13.12
C PHE A 85 13.64 -5.09 -11.72
N GLY A 86 13.29 -6.20 -11.09
CA GLY A 86 12.81 -6.22 -9.70
C GLY A 86 13.87 -5.71 -8.72
N ARG A 87 15.13 -6.15 -8.85
CA ARG A 87 16.25 -5.68 -8.02
C ARG A 87 16.53 -4.20 -8.23
N ILE A 88 16.55 -3.73 -9.49
CA ILE A 88 16.73 -2.32 -9.83
C ILE A 88 15.59 -1.49 -9.21
N GLY A 89 14.35 -1.94 -9.33
CA GLY A 89 13.19 -1.26 -8.73
C GLY A 89 13.30 -1.10 -7.22
N VAL A 90 13.70 -2.17 -6.51
CA VAL A 90 13.92 -2.12 -5.05
C VAL A 90 15.10 -1.20 -4.71
N MET A 91 16.23 -1.28 -5.41
CA MET A 91 17.39 -0.41 -5.17
C MET A 91 17.05 1.07 -5.35
N LEU A 92 16.35 1.41 -6.44
CA LEU A 92 15.85 2.77 -6.67
C LEU A 92 14.88 3.20 -5.57
N THR A 93 14.00 2.31 -5.11
CA THR A 93 13.09 2.61 -3.99
C THR A 93 13.85 2.91 -2.70
N VAL A 94 14.94 2.19 -2.40
CA VAL A 94 15.81 2.48 -1.24
C VAL A 94 16.49 3.85 -1.36
N ILE A 95 16.97 4.20 -2.56
CA ILE A 95 17.57 5.52 -2.81
C ILE A 95 16.51 6.63 -2.65
N GLY A 96 15.33 6.44 -3.25
CA GLY A 96 14.20 7.36 -3.11
C GLY A 96 13.78 7.54 -1.65
N PHE A 97 13.76 6.44 -0.89
CA PHE A 97 13.48 6.45 0.55
C PHE A 97 14.52 7.26 1.34
N ALA A 98 15.81 7.03 1.10
CA ALA A 98 16.87 7.79 1.75
C ALA A 98 16.76 9.29 1.45
N LEU A 99 16.47 9.66 0.20
CA LEU A 99 16.24 11.05 -0.20
C LEU A 99 15.00 11.65 0.49
N SER A 100 13.89 10.92 0.58
CA SER A 100 12.69 11.38 1.29
C SER A 100 12.97 11.58 2.79
N VAL A 101 13.73 10.68 3.43
CA VAL A 101 14.14 10.82 4.84
C VAL A 101 15.03 12.05 5.02
N ILE A 102 16.04 12.24 4.17
CA ILE A 102 16.90 13.44 4.19
C ILE A 102 16.07 14.71 4.01
N GLY A 103 15.08 14.66 3.10
CA GLY A 103 14.12 15.71 2.87
C GLY A 103 13.34 16.09 4.13
N VAL A 104 12.64 15.11 4.71
CA VAL A 104 11.82 15.31 5.92
C VAL A 104 12.67 15.77 7.11
N VAL A 105 13.84 15.17 7.34
CA VAL A 105 14.75 15.57 8.43
C VAL A 105 15.29 16.97 8.19
N GLY A 106 15.74 17.27 6.97
CA GLY A 106 16.21 18.61 6.58
C GLY A 106 15.14 19.68 6.76
N ARG A 107 13.88 19.33 6.47
CA ARG A 107 12.72 20.21 6.70
C ARG A 107 12.54 20.50 8.19
N GLY A 108 12.63 19.49 9.05
CA GLY A 108 12.51 19.65 10.49
C GLY A 108 13.63 20.50 11.09
N LEU A 109 14.88 20.27 10.64
CA LEU A 109 16.04 21.07 11.03
C LEU A 109 15.95 22.53 10.55
N ALA A 110 15.36 22.77 9.37
CA ALA A 110 15.18 24.13 8.86
C ALA A 110 14.11 24.92 9.64
N ALA A 111 13.13 24.21 10.19
CA ALA A 111 12.00 24.79 10.91
C ALA A 111 12.20 24.84 12.44
N ASP A 112 13.28 24.23 12.95
CA ASP A 112 13.53 23.98 14.38
C ASP A 112 12.37 23.28 15.09
N ARG A 113 11.67 22.37 14.38
CA ARG A 113 10.50 21.62 14.87
C ARG A 113 10.21 20.36 14.06
N GLY A 114 9.30 19.51 14.55
CA GLY A 114 8.76 18.41 13.76
C GLY A 114 8.09 18.91 12.45
N PRO A 115 8.38 18.30 11.28
CA PRO A 115 7.87 18.71 9.97
C PRO A 115 6.46 18.14 9.75
N TRP A 116 5.48 18.59 10.54
CA TRP A 116 4.09 18.12 10.48
C TRP A 116 3.05 19.24 10.46
N GLY A 117 3.49 20.48 10.22
CA GLY A 117 2.66 21.67 10.40
C GLY A 117 1.65 21.92 9.28
N ASN A 118 1.81 21.26 8.13
CA ASN A 118 0.97 21.48 6.95
C ASN A 118 0.84 20.21 6.09
N MET A 119 0.04 20.27 5.03
CA MET A 119 -0.20 19.16 4.12
C MET A 119 1.06 18.60 3.47
N TYR A 120 1.99 19.45 3.04
CA TYR A 120 3.25 19.00 2.43
C TYR A 120 4.11 18.20 3.40
N GLU A 121 4.28 18.76 4.60
CA GLU A 121 5.02 18.19 5.71
C GLU A 121 4.43 16.84 6.16
N PHE A 122 3.10 16.76 6.29
CA PHE A 122 2.43 15.50 6.61
C PHE A 122 2.53 14.48 5.47
N THR A 123 2.28 14.88 4.21
CA THR A 123 2.29 13.97 3.05
C THR A 123 3.67 13.32 2.88
N THR A 124 4.73 14.12 2.93
CA THR A 124 6.11 13.64 2.77
C THR A 124 6.52 12.72 3.93
N THR A 125 6.16 13.04 5.17
CA THR A 125 6.38 12.17 6.33
C THR A 125 5.59 10.86 6.23
N ALA A 126 4.30 10.93 5.89
CA ALA A 126 3.45 9.75 5.77
C ALA A 126 3.95 8.79 4.68
N LEU A 127 4.47 9.33 3.57
CA LEU A 127 5.09 8.53 2.51
C LEU A 127 6.39 7.86 2.93
N VAL A 128 7.22 8.52 3.75
CA VAL A 128 8.37 7.86 4.38
C VAL A 128 7.88 6.65 5.19
N CYS A 129 6.81 6.76 5.98
CA CYS A 129 6.26 5.62 6.72
C CYS A 129 5.71 4.51 5.80
N VAL A 130 5.00 4.86 4.72
CA VAL A 130 4.48 3.90 3.73
C VAL A 130 5.62 3.13 3.06
N VAL A 131 6.64 3.85 2.57
CA VAL A 131 7.78 3.25 1.87
C VAL A 131 8.64 2.44 2.84
N ALA A 132 8.85 2.91 4.08
CA ALA A 132 9.52 2.15 5.13
C ALA A 132 8.80 0.83 5.41
N ALA A 133 7.46 0.85 5.55
CA ALA A 133 6.66 -0.35 5.75
C ALA A 133 6.80 -1.32 4.56
N TYR A 134 6.79 -0.80 3.32
CA TYR A 134 7.03 -1.62 2.13
C TYR A 134 8.43 -2.25 2.13
N LEU A 135 9.49 -1.48 2.35
CA LEU A 135 10.86 -2.01 2.38
C LEU A 135 11.03 -3.05 3.50
N LEU A 136 10.37 -2.85 4.65
CA LEU A 136 10.32 -3.84 5.72
C LEU A 136 9.63 -5.14 5.28
N MET A 137 8.56 -5.04 4.48
CA MET A 137 7.86 -6.19 3.90
C MET A 137 8.68 -6.91 2.83
N VAL A 138 9.43 -6.17 2.02
CA VAL A 138 10.40 -6.77 1.08
C VAL A 138 11.44 -7.57 1.86
N TRP A 139 12.02 -6.98 2.91
CA TRP A 139 13.05 -7.62 3.71
C TRP A 139 12.54 -8.82 4.52
N ARG A 140 11.39 -8.72 5.19
CA ARG A 140 10.89 -9.81 6.06
C ARG A 140 10.08 -10.88 5.36
N ALA A 141 9.38 -10.52 4.29
CA ALA A 141 8.35 -11.38 3.70
C ALA A 141 8.51 -11.59 2.19
N GLY A 142 9.56 -11.04 1.58
CA GLY A 142 9.83 -11.18 0.15
C GLY A 142 8.73 -10.58 -0.72
N LEU A 143 7.98 -9.58 -0.21
CA LEU A 143 6.83 -8.98 -0.91
C LEU A 143 7.27 -7.92 -1.95
N GLY A 144 8.35 -8.21 -2.70
CA GLY A 144 8.89 -7.33 -3.76
C GLY A 144 7.85 -6.94 -4.81
N TRP A 145 6.88 -7.82 -5.07
CA TRP A 145 5.77 -7.61 -6.00
C TRP A 145 4.85 -6.42 -5.65
N LEU A 146 4.88 -5.94 -4.40
CA LEU A 146 4.20 -4.69 -4.01
C LEU A 146 4.90 -3.44 -4.56
N GLY A 147 6.08 -3.57 -5.15
CA GLY A 147 6.88 -2.46 -5.65
C GLY A 147 6.13 -1.60 -6.64
N LEU A 148 5.43 -2.21 -7.62
CA LEU A 148 4.68 -1.45 -8.62
C LEU A 148 3.62 -0.51 -8.01
N PRO A 149 2.64 -0.99 -7.20
CA PRO A 149 1.63 -0.10 -6.63
C PRO A 149 2.21 0.88 -5.60
N VAL A 150 3.21 0.47 -4.80
CA VAL A 150 3.80 1.36 -3.77
C VAL A 150 4.62 2.47 -4.40
N THR A 151 5.45 2.18 -5.41
CA THR A 151 6.25 3.19 -6.10
C THR A 151 5.39 4.14 -6.93
N LEU A 152 4.28 3.66 -7.50
CA LEU A 152 3.27 4.53 -8.12
C LEU A 152 2.67 5.51 -7.10
N LEU A 153 2.22 5.00 -5.94
CA LEU A 153 1.68 5.84 -4.87
C LEU A 153 2.71 6.86 -4.38
N ALA A 154 3.95 6.42 -4.13
CA ALA A 154 5.04 7.30 -3.69
C ALA A 154 5.35 8.38 -4.73
N THR A 155 5.37 8.04 -6.02
CA THR A 155 5.60 9.00 -7.11
C THR A 155 4.49 10.04 -7.19
N VAL A 156 3.23 9.60 -7.25
CA VAL A 156 2.08 10.50 -7.41
C VAL A 156 1.92 11.39 -6.18
N ALA A 157 2.00 10.82 -4.98
CA ALA A 157 1.74 11.56 -3.75
C ALA A 157 2.90 12.50 -3.37
N ASN A 158 4.18 12.10 -3.55
CA ASN A 158 5.28 13.05 -3.39
C ASN A 158 5.29 14.10 -4.51
N GLY A 159 4.93 13.71 -5.74
CA GLY A 159 4.76 14.63 -6.86
C GLY A 159 3.73 15.72 -6.53
N LEU A 160 2.57 15.32 -6.02
CA LEU A 160 1.54 16.25 -5.54
C LEU A 160 2.03 17.10 -4.37
N ALA A 161 2.79 16.52 -3.43
CA ALA A 161 3.36 17.26 -2.32
C ALA A 161 4.29 18.39 -2.80
N VAL A 162 5.25 18.10 -3.68
CA VAL A 162 6.22 19.11 -4.14
C VAL A 162 5.65 20.11 -5.15
N THR A 163 4.55 19.78 -5.83
CA THR A 163 3.98 20.65 -6.88
C THR A 163 2.76 21.45 -6.43
N VAL A 164 1.92 20.88 -5.57
CA VAL A 164 0.63 21.48 -5.18
C VAL A 164 0.64 21.88 -3.71
N PHE A 165 1.14 21.05 -2.80
CA PHE A 165 1.07 21.32 -1.35
C PHE A 165 2.25 22.12 -0.81
N TYR A 166 3.21 22.50 -1.67
CA TYR A 166 4.47 23.06 -1.20
C TYR A 166 4.25 24.40 -0.48
N VAL A 167 4.61 24.42 0.80
CA VAL A 167 4.66 25.62 1.63
C VAL A 167 6.11 25.92 2.01
N ALA A 168 6.49 27.19 2.00
CA ALA A 168 7.79 27.63 2.51
C ALA A 168 7.96 27.25 4.00
N VAL A 169 9.20 27.17 4.47
CA VAL A 169 9.47 26.89 5.89
C VAL A 169 8.91 28.05 6.73
N ALA A 170 8.01 27.73 7.65
CA ALA A 170 7.37 28.70 8.52
C ALA A 170 7.17 28.14 9.95
N PRO A 171 7.07 29.02 10.97
CA PRO A 171 6.67 28.62 12.32
C PRO A 171 5.32 27.92 12.35
N LEU A 172 5.04 27.16 13.41
CA LEU A 172 3.71 26.56 13.61
C LEU A 172 2.69 27.66 13.88
N VAL A 173 1.48 27.44 13.39
CA VAL A 173 0.33 28.23 13.86
C VAL A 173 0.05 27.87 15.33
N PRO A 174 -0.44 28.82 16.15
CA PRO A 174 -0.66 28.61 17.59
C PRO A 174 -1.44 27.35 17.94
N ALA A 175 -2.45 27.00 17.13
CA ALA A 175 -3.28 25.80 17.30
C ALA A 175 -2.51 24.47 17.29
N LEU A 176 -1.29 24.44 16.73
CA LEU A 176 -0.47 23.22 16.62
C LEU A 176 0.56 23.08 17.76
N HIS A 177 0.66 24.07 18.65
CA HIS A 177 1.55 24.01 19.82
C HIS A 177 0.93 23.17 20.95
N SER A 178 0.85 21.85 20.75
CA SER A 178 0.29 20.92 21.74
C SER A 178 0.94 19.54 21.66
N VAL A 179 1.17 18.90 22.81
CA VAL A 179 1.61 17.49 22.87
C VAL A 179 0.56 16.56 22.26
N TRP A 180 -0.72 16.89 22.42
CA TRP A 180 -1.82 16.12 21.83
C TRP A 180 -1.82 16.16 20.30
N PHE A 181 -1.40 17.28 19.70
CA PHE A 181 -1.18 17.35 18.26
C PHE A 181 -0.10 16.37 17.80
N LEU A 182 1.05 16.31 18.49
CA LEU A 182 2.13 15.37 18.16
C LEU A 182 1.68 13.91 18.28
N ILE A 183 0.97 13.58 19.35
CA ILE A 183 0.44 12.23 19.59
C ILE A 183 -0.57 11.86 18.48
N HIS A 184 -1.51 12.76 18.19
CA HIS A 184 -2.52 12.59 17.16
C HIS A 184 -1.89 12.37 15.78
N ILE A 185 -0.98 13.24 15.37
CA ILE A 185 -0.41 13.19 14.01
C ILE A 185 0.49 11.97 13.81
N THR A 186 1.21 11.55 14.84
CA THR A 186 2.04 10.33 14.79
C THR A 186 1.18 9.08 14.65
N ALA A 187 0.11 8.98 15.44
CA ALA A 187 -0.85 7.88 15.31
C ALA A 187 -1.53 7.89 13.92
N ALA A 188 -1.92 9.09 13.44
CA ALA A 188 -2.50 9.27 12.12
C ALA A 188 -1.56 8.81 11.00
N SER A 189 -0.27 9.16 11.06
CA SER A 189 0.72 8.75 10.05
C SER A 189 0.95 7.24 10.01
N ILE A 190 1.00 6.58 11.18
CA ILE A 190 1.17 5.12 11.23
C ILE A 190 -0.09 4.40 10.72
N SER A 191 -1.29 4.86 11.12
CA SER A 191 -2.56 4.34 10.60
C SER A 191 -2.68 4.58 9.10
N ALA A 192 -2.28 5.75 8.61
CA ALA A 192 -2.26 6.08 7.18
C ALA A 192 -1.40 5.09 6.40
N ALA A 193 -0.20 4.76 6.90
CA ALA A 193 0.68 3.78 6.26
C ALA A 193 0.00 2.40 6.16
N ALA A 194 -0.62 1.94 7.24
CA ALA A 194 -1.30 0.66 7.27
C ALA A 194 -2.55 0.63 6.37
N PHE A 195 -3.36 1.70 6.34
CA PHE A 195 -4.52 1.80 5.44
C PHE A 195 -4.12 1.86 3.97
N ASN A 196 -3.07 2.59 3.61
CA ASN A 196 -2.59 2.65 2.23
C ASN A 196 -2.09 1.28 1.76
N VAL A 197 -1.25 0.60 2.55
CA VAL A 197 -0.79 -0.75 2.18
C VAL A 197 -1.96 -1.73 2.12
N GLY A 198 -2.85 -1.73 3.12
CA GLY A 198 -4.03 -2.58 3.15
C GLY A 198 -4.98 -2.35 1.96
N GLY A 199 -5.20 -1.09 1.59
CA GLY A 199 -6.04 -0.73 0.45
C GLY A 199 -5.43 -1.15 -0.89
N LEU A 200 -4.11 -0.93 -1.08
CA LEU A 200 -3.40 -1.43 -2.28
C LEU A 200 -3.46 -2.95 -2.39
N LEU A 201 -3.31 -3.67 -1.27
CA LEU A 201 -3.48 -5.13 -1.22
C LEU A 201 -4.92 -5.55 -1.54
N SER A 202 -5.94 -4.79 -1.13
CA SER A 202 -7.35 -5.05 -1.47
C SER A 202 -7.60 -4.92 -2.98
N ILE A 203 -7.01 -3.90 -3.62
CA ILE A 203 -7.09 -3.73 -5.08
C ILE A 203 -6.45 -4.94 -5.77
N LEU A 204 -5.23 -5.31 -5.35
CA LEU A 204 -4.55 -6.46 -5.93
C LEU A 204 -5.29 -7.78 -5.68
N TYR A 205 -5.90 -7.95 -4.51
CA TYR A 205 -6.74 -9.10 -4.21
C TYR A 205 -7.85 -9.27 -5.25
N ILE A 206 -8.55 -8.20 -5.63
CA ILE A 206 -9.61 -8.25 -6.65
C ILE A 206 -9.03 -8.65 -8.01
N VAL A 207 -7.91 -8.07 -8.41
CA VAL A 207 -7.22 -8.40 -9.68
C VAL A 207 -6.80 -9.88 -9.70
N LYS A 208 -6.14 -10.35 -8.64
CA LYS A 208 -5.67 -11.74 -8.51
C LYS A 208 -6.83 -12.72 -8.46
N LYS A 209 -7.86 -12.45 -7.66
CA LYS A 209 -9.05 -13.30 -7.55
C LYS A 209 -9.78 -13.41 -8.88
N ARG A 210 -9.94 -12.30 -9.62
CA ARG A 210 -10.58 -12.34 -10.95
C ARG A 210 -9.79 -13.19 -11.95
N ALA A 211 -8.46 -13.17 -11.88
CA ALA A 211 -7.62 -14.01 -12.72
C ALA A 211 -7.70 -15.49 -12.32
N GLU A 212 -7.72 -15.80 -11.01
CA GLU A 212 -7.90 -17.15 -10.47
C GLU A 212 -9.28 -17.73 -10.86
N ASP A 213 -10.36 -16.97 -10.68
CA ASP A 213 -11.73 -17.40 -10.97
C ASP A 213 -11.93 -17.69 -12.48
N LYS A 214 -11.15 -17.05 -13.36
CA LYS A 214 -11.17 -17.27 -14.82
C LYS A 214 -10.20 -18.35 -15.32
N GLY A 215 -9.32 -18.87 -14.46
CA GLY A 215 -8.21 -19.74 -14.88
C GLY A 215 -7.16 -19.01 -15.73
N GLU A 216 -7.13 -17.68 -15.72
CA GLU A 216 -6.26 -16.84 -16.55
C GLU A 216 -5.08 -16.25 -15.75
N VAL A 217 -4.66 -16.91 -14.66
CA VAL A 217 -3.48 -16.46 -13.92
C VAL A 217 -2.27 -16.59 -14.85
N ARG A 218 -1.78 -15.46 -15.37
CA ARG A 218 -0.67 -15.42 -16.34
C ARG A 218 0.31 -14.32 -15.99
N GLY A 219 1.53 -14.49 -16.48
CA GLY A 219 2.64 -13.58 -16.29
C GLY A 219 2.96 -13.27 -14.83
N TYR A 220 3.18 -11.99 -14.50
CA TYR A 220 3.62 -11.63 -13.14
C TYR A 220 2.61 -12.01 -12.05
N LEU A 221 1.31 -12.03 -12.37
CA LEU A 221 0.27 -12.47 -11.43
C LEU A 221 0.47 -13.93 -11.00
N ALA A 222 1.13 -14.77 -11.78
CA ALA A 222 1.45 -16.15 -11.39
C ALA A 222 2.51 -16.22 -10.27
N ARG A 223 3.39 -15.21 -10.16
CA ARG A 223 4.44 -15.13 -9.13
C ARG A 223 3.96 -14.51 -7.82
N ILE A 224 2.82 -13.81 -7.86
CA ILE A 224 2.20 -13.22 -6.67
C ILE A 224 1.49 -14.32 -5.87
N PRO A 225 1.51 -14.26 -4.52
CA PRO A 225 0.76 -15.16 -3.65
C PRO A 225 -0.71 -15.34 -4.05
N SER A 226 -1.32 -16.45 -3.60
CA SER A 226 -2.74 -16.71 -3.81
C SER A 226 -3.60 -15.58 -3.25
N SER A 227 -4.77 -15.36 -3.85
CA SER A 227 -5.73 -14.35 -3.37
C SER A 227 -6.05 -14.52 -1.87
N ARG A 228 -6.14 -15.76 -1.38
CA ARG A 228 -6.32 -16.07 0.05
C ARG A 228 -5.19 -15.51 0.93
N ARG A 229 -3.92 -15.60 0.49
CA ARG A 229 -2.79 -15.07 1.25
C ARG A 229 -2.78 -13.54 1.22
N ILE A 230 -3.09 -12.93 0.08
CA ILE A 230 -3.25 -11.47 -0.02
C ILE A 230 -4.35 -11.01 0.94
N ASP A 231 -5.52 -11.64 0.93
CA ASP A 231 -6.65 -11.32 1.80
C ASP A 231 -6.31 -11.41 3.31
N LEU A 232 -5.52 -12.41 3.71
CA LEU A 232 -5.04 -12.52 5.10
C LEU A 232 -4.09 -11.38 5.48
N ILE A 233 -3.15 -11.02 4.60
CA ILE A 233 -2.23 -9.91 4.83
C ILE A 233 -3.01 -8.59 4.89
N THR A 234 -3.92 -8.36 3.94
CA THR A 234 -4.84 -7.23 3.92
C THR A 234 -5.60 -7.08 5.23
N TYR A 235 -6.18 -8.16 5.73
CA TYR A 235 -6.91 -8.13 7.00
C TYR A 235 -6.02 -7.74 8.18
N ARG A 236 -4.79 -8.25 8.25
CA ARG A 236 -3.85 -7.91 9.34
C ARG A 236 -3.48 -6.43 9.34
N PHE A 237 -3.30 -5.82 8.16
CA PHE A 237 -3.05 -4.38 8.06
C PHE A 237 -4.23 -3.55 8.57
N HIS A 238 -5.45 -3.87 8.14
CA HIS A 238 -6.63 -3.12 8.58
C HIS A 238 -6.98 -3.35 10.06
N ALA A 239 -6.81 -4.59 10.55
CA ALA A 239 -7.01 -4.92 11.96
C ALA A 239 -5.99 -4.23 12.87
N PHE A 240 -4.76 -4.02 12.38
CA PHE A 240 -3.76 -3.20 13.08
C PHE A 240 -4.08 -1.70 12.99
N ALA A 241 -4.48 -1.21 11.82
CA ALA A 241 -4.76 0.21 11.58
C ALA A 241 -5.96 0.73 12.37
N PHE A 242 -7.01 -0.09 12.55
CA PHE A 242 -8.29 0.34 13.09
C PHE A 242 -8.23 0.79 14.56
N PRO A 243 -7.63 0.06 15.51
CA PRO A 243 -7.45 0.55 16.88
C PRO A 243 -6.61 1.83 16.93
N LEU A 244 -5.58 1.93 16.10
CA LEU A 244 -4.72 3.10 16.03
C LEU A 244 -5.44 4.31 15.42
N TRP A 245 -6.33 4.09 14.45
CA TRP A 245 -7.20 5.13 13.90
C TRP A 245 -8.26 5.57 14.90
N THR A 246 -8.80 4.63 15.68
CA THR A 246 -9.72 4.93 16.80
C THR A 246 -9.04 5.86 17.80
N PHE A 247 -7.80 5.52 18.19
CA PHE A 247 -6.98 6.38 19.03
C PHE A 247 -6.68 7.72 18.35
N THR A 248 -6.42 7.75 17.05
CA THR A 248 -6.17 8.97 16.28
C THR A 248 -7.38 9.91 16.36
N VAL A 249 -8.60 9.42 16.13
CA VAL A 249 -9.84 10.21 16.23
C VAL A 249 -10.04 10.73 17.65
N ALA A 250 -9.83 9.90 18.67
CA ALA A 250 -9.95 10.30 20.07
C ALA A 250 -8.91 11.36 20.48
N ALA A 251 -7.63 11.16 20.13
CA ALA A 251 -6.56 12.12 20.38
C ALA A 251 -6.79 13.44 19.61
N GLY A 252 -7.38 13.35 18.41
CA GLY A 252 -7.79 14.50 17.61
C GLY A 252 -8.85 15.34 18.31
N ALA A 253 -9.86 14.70 18.92
CA ALA A 253 -10.87 15.39 19.71
C ALA A 253 -10.27 16.10 20.94
N ILE A 254 -9.32 15.48 21.64
CA ILE A 254 -8.63 16.12 22.77
C ILE A 254 -7.82 17.34 22.31
N TRP A 255 -7.14 17.22 21.17
CA TRP A 255 -6.43 18.35 20.57
C TRP A 255 -7.39 19.46 20.10
N ALA A 256 -8.55 19.12 19.55
CA ALA A 256 -9.58 20.07 19.15
C ALA A 256 -10.06 20.93 20.33
N GLU A 257 -10.21 20.35 21.52
CA GLU A 257 -10.51 21.09 22.75
C GLU A 257 -9.43 22.13 23.05
N TYR A 258 -8.15 21.74 22.96
CA TYR A 258 -7.03 22.65 23.18
C TYR A 258 -6.94 23.77 22.13
N ALA A 259 -7.27 23.47 20.87
CA ALA A 259 -7.15 24.40 19.76
C ALA A 259 -8.34 25.36 19.62
N TRP A 260 -9.56 24.89 19.88
CA TRP A 260 -10.81 25.60 19.59
C TRP A 260 -11.81 25.64 20.76
N GLY A 261 -11.46 25.09 21.93
CA GLY A 261 -12.33 25.07 23.11
C GLY A 261 -13.53 24.14 23.00
N ARG A 262 -13.48 23.15 22.10
CA ARG A 262 -14.48 22.08 21.98
C ARG A 262 -13.87 20.77 21.47
N TYR A 263 -14.28 19.64 22.04
CA TYR A 263 -13.81 18.31 21.61
C TYR A 263 -14.23 17.89 20.20
N TRP A 264 -15.39 18.37 19.74
CA TRP A 264 -15.94 18.01 18.43
C TRP A 264 -16.82 19.12 17.90
N GLY A 265 -16.70 19.40 16.61
CA GLY A 265 -17.33 20.50 15.92
C GLY A 265 -18.11 20.14 14.67
N TRP A 266 -18.13 18.87 14.25
CA TRP A 266 -18.74 18.40 13.00
C TRP A 266 -18.18 19.11 11.77
N ASP A 267 -16.93 19.57 11.83
CA ASP A 267 -16.30 20.13 10.65
C ASP A 267 -16.03 19.02 9.62
N PRO A 268 -15.76 19.38 8.36
CA PRO A 268 -15.52 18.40 7.31
C PRO A 268 -14.45 17.36 7.67
N LYS A 269 -13.31 17.73 8.29
CA LYS A 269 -12.27 16.73 8.62
C LYS A 269 -12.68 15.79 9.74
N GLU A 270 -13.26 16.31 10.81
CA GLU A 270 -13.82 15.49 11.88
C GLU A 270 -14.87 14.51 11.33
N THR A 271 -15.80 15.02 10.52
CA THR A 271 -16.88 14.22 9.93
C THR A 271 -16.31 13.11 9.04
N TRP A 272 -15.38 13.41 8.15
CA TRP A 272 -14.80 12.42 7.25
C TRP A 272 -13.85 11.44 7.97
N ALA A 273 -13.23 11.85 9.07
CA ALA A 273 -12.48 10.94 9.94
C ALA A 273 -13.42 9.90 10.60
N LEU A 274 -14.60 10.33 11.05
CA LEU A 274 -15.64 9.45 11.57
C LEU A 274 -16.23 8.54 10.48
N VAL A 275 -16.51 9.07 9.28
CA VAL A 275 -16.96 8.26 8.12
C VAL A 275 -15.93 7.17 7.79
N THR A 276 -14.65 7.51 7.74
CA THR A 276 -13.56 6.55 7.53
C THR A 276 -13.55 5.48 8.62
N TRP A 277 -13.72 5.88 9.88
CA TRP A 277 -13.81 4.96 11.02
C TRP A 277 -14.99 3.99 10.87
N VAL A 278 -16.18 4.47 10.52
CA VAL A 278 -17.39 3.65 10.31
C VAL A 278 -17.18 2.66 9.16
N ILE A 279 -16.61 3.09 8.04
CA ILE A 279 -16.36 2.19 6.89
C ILE A 279 -15.41 1.06 7.29
N TYR A 280 -14.32 1.35 8.02
CA TYR A 280 -13.40 0.31 8.47
C TYR A 280 -13.95 -0.56 9.60
N ALA A 281 -14.82 -0.03 10.46
CA ALA A 281 -15.60 -0.84 11.41
C ALA A 281 -16.51 -1.82 10.65
N CYS A 282 -17.23 -1.35 9.62
CA CYS A 282 -18.02 -2.17 8.72
C CYS A 282 -17.18 -3.22 7.98
N TYR A 283 -15.96 -2.88 7.55
CA TYR A 283 -15.03 -3.84 6.96
C TYR A 283 -14.69 -4.97 7.94
N LEU A 284 -14.29 -4.64 9.17
CA LEU A 284 -13.92 -5.64 10.18
C LEU A 284 -15.14 -6.49 10.58
N HIS A 285 -16.30 -5.87 10.73
CA HIS A 285 -17.56 -6.57 11.00
C HIS A 285 -17.92 -7.53 9.84
N ALA A 286 -17.85 -7.06 8.60
CA ALA A 286 -18.06 -7.88 7.41
C ALA A 286 -17.09 -9.07 7.33
N ARG A 287 -15.85 -8.93 7.82
CA ARG A 287 -14.88 -10.04 7.88
C ARG A 287 -15.25 -11.11 8.92
N SER A 288 -15.92 -10.71 10.01
CA SER A 288 -16.46 -11.64 11.01
C SER A 288 -17.79 -12.29 10.60
N THR A 289 -18.52 -11.71 9.65
CA THR A 289 -19.84 -12.20 9.21
C THR A 289 -19.75 -13.24 8.09
N ALA A 290 -20.52 -14.32 8.19
CA ALA A 290 -20.61 -15.34 7.15
C ALA A 290 -21.11 -14.75 5.82
N GLY A 291 -20.49 -15.13 4.70
CA GLY A 291 -20.88 -14.68 3.35
C GLY A 291 -20.42 -13.27 2.93
N TRP A 292 -19.73 -12.54 3.79
CA TRP A 292 -19.17 -11.20 3.51
C TRP A 292 -17.67 -11.16 3.24
N ARG A 293 -16.99 -12.31 3.41
CA ARG A 293 -15.55 -12.45 3.11
C ARG A 293 -15.26 -12.37 1.62
N GLY A 294 -13.98 -12.12 1.30
CA GLY A 294 -13.49 -12.03 -0.07
C GLY A 294 -13.84 -10.72 -0.75
N THR A 295 -14.40 -10.77 -1.96
CA THR A 295 -14.57 -9.58 -2.84
C THR A 295 -15.40 -8.48 -2.19
N LYS A 296 -16.46 -8.81 -1.45
CA LYS A 296 -17.31 -7.82 -0.77
C LYS A 296 -16.50 -7.03 0.27
N ALA A 297 -15.79 -7.73 1.16
CA ALA A 297 -14.89 -7.08 2.12
C ALA A 297 -13.79 -6.27 1.44
N ALA A 298 -13.19 -6.77 0.35
CA ALA A 298 -12.18 -6.02 -0.40
C ALA A 298 -12.72 -4.71 -0.97
N VAL A 299 -13.96 -4.68 -1.48
CA VAL A 299 -14.61 -3.45 -1.94
C VAL A 299 -14.80 -2.46 -0.79
N ILE A 300 -15.26 -2.92 0.39
CA ILE A 300 -15.42 -2.04 1.57
C ILE A 300 -14.06 -1.43 1.97
N ALA A 301 -12.98 -2.21 1.94
CA ALA A 301 -11.63 -1.70 2.23
C ALA A 301 -11.16 -0.65 1.22
N ILE A 302 -11.48 -0.81 -0.07
CA ILE A 302 -11.16 0.18 -1.11
C ILE A 302 -11.98 1.46 -0.91
N VAL A 303 -13.26 1.35 -0.56
CA VAL A 303 -14.11 2.50 -0.20
C VAL A 303 -13.55 3.20 1.04
N GLY A 304 -13.05 2.44 2.02
CA GLY A 304 -12.37 2.99 3.21
C GLY A 304 -11.11 3.77 2.84
N LEU A 305 -10.29 3.24 1.92
CA LEU A 305 -9.10 3.94 1.43
C LEU A 305 -9.49 5.23 0.69
N ALA A 306 -10.51 5.19 -0.16
CA ALA A 306 -11.01 6.36 -0.86
C ALA A 306 -11.56 7.43 0.11
N SER A 307 -12.29 7.01 1.15
CA SER A 307 -12.77 7.90 2.21
C SER A 307 -11.62 8.52 3.00
N PHE A 308 -10.60 7.74 3.33
CA PHE A 308 -9.38 8.23 3.98
C PHE A 308 -8.65 9.28 3.11
N TRP A 309 -8.47 9.01 1.81
CA TRP A 309 -7.88 9.99 0.87
C TRP A 309 -8.76 11.22 0.67
N PHE A 310 -10.09 11.07 0.69
CA PHE A 310 -10.98 12.23 0.64
C PHE A 310 -10.85 13.09 1.89
N ASN A 311 -10.78 12.48 3.08
CA ASN A 311 -10.55 13.22 4.33
C ASN A 311 -9.22 13.99 4.29
N PHE A 312 -8.17 13.36 3.79
CA PHE A 312 -6.84 13.97 3.77
C PHE A 312 -6.62 14.97 2.61
N ILE A 313 -7.08 14.67 1.40
CA ILE A 313 -6.83 15.52 0.22
C ILE A 313 -8.08 16.31 -0.15
N GLY A 314 -9.21 15.61 -0.30
CA GLY A 314 -10.47 16.18 -0.76
C GLY A 314 -10.96 17.32 0.13
N VAL A 315 -11.00 17.11 1.46
CA VAL A 315 -11.44 18.14 2.40
C VAL A 315 -10.53 19.38 2.33
N ASN A 316 -9.20 19.22 2.29
CA ASN A 316 -8.31 20.38 2.27
C ASN A 316 -8.36 21.15 0.94
N LEU A 317 -8.62 20.49 -0.19
CA LEU A 317 -8.62 21.13 -1.51
C LEU A 317 -10.00 21.64 -1.94
N LEU A 318 -11.09 21.01 -1.50
CA LEU A 318 -12.43 21.22 -2.04
C LEU A 318 -13.40 21.83 -1.02
N VAL A 319 -13.05 21.86 0.27
CA VAL A 319 -13.97 22.25 1.34
C VAL A 319 -13.30 23.23 2.30
N SER A 320 -13.92 24.40 2.51
CA SER A 320 -13.47 25.35 3.54
C SER A 320 -13.93 24.90 4.93
N GLY A 321 -13.06 25.03 5.95
CA GLY A 321 -13.39 24.63 7.31
C GLY A 321 -12.34 25.04 8.34
N LEU A 322 -12.56 24.70 9.62
CA LEU A 322 -11.63 25.03 10.70
C LEU A 322 -10.23 24.47 10.48
N HIS A 323 -10.08 23.41 9.68
CA HIS A 323 -8.81 22.81 9.31
C HIS A 323 -8.09 23.47 8.13
N SER A 324 -8.61 24.57 7.58
CA SER A 324 -7.97 25.31 6.49
C SER A 324 -6.63 25.96 6.89
N TYR A 325 -6.27 26.04 8.19
CA TYR A 325 -4.93 26.45 8.62
C TYR A 325 -3.84 25.43 8.25
N ALA A 326 -4.22 24.19 7.91
CA ALA A 326 -3.26 23.15 7.53
C ALA A 326 -2.55 23.48 6.20
N GLY A 327 -2.95 24.54 5.49
CA GLY A 327 -2.24 25.12 4.36
C GLY A 327 -2.17 24.20 3.14
N VAL A 328 -2.49 24.77 1.98
CA VAL A 328 -1.98 24.26 0.70
C VAL A 328 -0.74 25.08 0.36
#